data_AF-A0AAV7R835-F1
#
_entry.id   AF-A0AAV7R835-F1
#
_cell.length_a   1.000
_cell.length_b   1.000
_cell.length_c   1.000
_cell.angle_alpha   90.00
_cell.angle_beta   90.00
_cell.angle_gamma   90.00
#
_symmetry.space_group_name_H-M   'P 1'
#
loop_
_entity.id
_entity.type
_entity.pdbx_description
1 polymer ?
#
loop_
_entity_poly.entity_id
_entity_poly.type
_entity_poly.pdbx_seq_one_letter_code
_entity_poly.pdbx_strand_id
1 'polypeptide(L)'
;MPGLTPYTHASVPPLKPFRGLPYPTTVALKWFSWIRHLQHYLCAMRGTDRTIKRSLLMHFRDSELHEVLETLPNTGGDADFDEVVSALNRHFDPQINQDYDRFKLQQAEQTETESIDMFYTPLRKLASTWVNINQQEEI
;
A
#
# COMPACT_ATOMS: atom_id res chain seq x y z
N MET A 1 -2.61 -42.36 30.14
CA MET A 1 -1.66 -41.99 29.06
C MET A 1 -2.41 -41.10 28.08
N PRO A 2 -2.23 -39.77 28.09
CA PRO A 2 -2.89 -38.90 27.12
C PRO A 2 -2.14 -38.96 25.78
N GLY A 3 -2.84 -39.34 24.72
CA GLY A 3 -2.33 -39.42 23.36
C GLY A 3 -2.01 -38.04 22.81
N LEU A 4 -0.80 -37.91 22.24
CA LEU A 4 -0.38 -36.76 21.47
C LEU A 4 -1.32 -36.59 20.27
N THR A 5 -2.00 -35.46 20.17
CA THR A 5 -2.69 -35.09 18.94
C THR A 5 -1.64 -34.87 17.84
N PRO A 6 -1.87 -35.37 16.62
CA PRO A 6 -0.96 -35.13 15.51
C PRO A 6 -0.96 -33.62 15.24
N TYR A 7 0.22 -33.02 15.22
CA TYR A 7 0.42 -31.63 14.81
C TYR A 7 -0.25 -31.46 13.44
N THR A 8 -1.40 -30.80 13.41
CA THR A 8 -2.01 -30.30 12.19
C THR A 8 -0.93 -29.48 11.51
N HIS A 9 -0.43 -29.91 10.34
CA HIS A 9 0.38 -29.04 9.49
C HIS A 9 -0.41 -27.74 9.38
N ALA A 10 0.12 -26.66 9.96
CA ALA A 10 -0.58 -25.39 10.01
C ALA A 10 -0.77 -24.92 8.55
N SER A 11 -1.94 -25.23 8.01
CA SER A 11 -2.32 -24.81 6.66
C SER A 11 -2.46 -23.31 6.70
N VAL A 12 -1.66 -22.61 5.88
CA VAL A 12 -1.70 -21.16 5.81
C VAL A 12 -3.12 -20.76 5.40
N PRO A 13 -3.82 -19.93 6.19
CA PRO A 13 -5.19 -19.53 5.87
C PRO A 13 -5.21 -18.86 4.49
N PRO A 14 -6.24 -19.12 3.66
CA PRO A 14 -6.29 -18.58 2.31
C PRO A 14 -6.33 -17.04 2.35
N LEU A 15 -5.49 -16.41 1.54
CA LEU A 15 -5.50 -14.96 1.38
C LEU A 15 -6.84 -14.54 0.74
N LYS A 16 -7.47 -13.50 1.29
CA LYS A 16 -8.68 -12.93 0.70
C LYS A 16 -8.31 -12.09 -0.53
N PRO A 17 -9.09 -12.14 -1.64
CA PRO A 17 -8.84 -11.29 -2.79
C PRO A 17 -8.92 -9.80 -2.41
N PHE A 18 -8.21 -8.96 -3.15
CA PHE A 18 -8.30 -7.52 -2.95
C PHE A 18 -9.68 -7.03 -3.41
N ARG A 19 -10.45 -6.44 -2.50
CA ARG A 19 -11.72 -5.78 -2.83
C ARG A 19 -11.56 -4.28 -2.63
N GLY A 20 -11.45 -3.53 -3.72
CA GLY A 20 -11.68 -2.10 -3.71
C GLY A 20 -13.13 -1.88 -3.27
N LEU A 21 -13.33 -1.01 -2.29
CA LEU A 21 -14.66 -0.61 -1.83
C LEU A 21 -14.74 0.90 -2.04
N PRO A 22 -15.94 1.46 -2.24
CA PRO A 22 -16.23 2.59 -3.14
C PRO A 22 -15.66 3.96 -2.71
N TYR A 23 -14.80 4.02 -1.70
CA TYR A 23 -14.30 5.26 -1.09
C TYR A 23 -12.81 5.46 -1.40
N PRO A 24 -12.47 6.36 -2.34
CA PRO A 24 -11.10 6.55 -2.85
C PRO A 24 -10.09 6.94 -1.76
N THR A 25 -10.54 7.60 -0.69
CA THR A 25 -9.68 8.03 0.44
C THR A 25 -9.08 6.89 1.26
N THR A 26 -9.60 5.66 1.14
CA THR A 26 -9.10 4.49 1.91
C THR A 26 -8.48 3.41 1.05
N VAL A 27 -8.53 3.54 -0.28
CA VAL A 27 -8.08 2.50 -1.22
C VAL A 27 -6.58 2.28 -1.09
N ALA A 28 -5.79 3.35 -0.98
CA ALA A 28 -4.34 3.28 -0.77
C ALA A 28 -3.95 2.47 0.47
N LEU A 29 -4.52 2.81 1.63
CA LEU A 29 -4.23 2.14 2.90
C LEU A 29 -4.61 0.64 2.86
N LYS A 30 -5.73 0.33 2.23
CA LYS A 30 -6.18 -1.05 2.02
C LYS A 30 -5.26 -1.81 1.07
N TRP A 31 -4.81 -1.16 0.00
CA TRP A 31 -3.85 -1.71 -0.96
C TRP A 31 -2.53 -2.07 -0.26
N PHE A 32 -1.92 -1.13 0.45
CA PHE A 32 -0.65 -1.38 1.16
C PHE A 32 -0.79 -2.48 2.23
N SER A 33 -1.89 -2.49 2.98
CA SER A 33 -2.19 -3.55 3.95
C SER A 33 -2.33 -4.92 3.28
N TRP A 34 -3.05 -4.97 2.15
CA TRP A 34 -3.27 -6.20 1.41
C TRP A 34 -1.99 -6.74 0.77
N ILE A 35 -1.17 -5.89 0.15
CA ILE A 35 0.14 -6.29 -0.40
C ILE A 35 1.06 -6.83 0.69
N ARG A 36 1.05 -6.24 1.89
CA ARG A 36 1.83 -6.76 3.01
C ARG A 36 1.37 -8.17 3.41
N HIS A 37 0.06 -8.41 3.45
CA HIS A 37 -0.47 -9.75 3.69
C HIS A 37 -0.10 -10.74 2.57
N LEU A 38 -0.14 -10.32 1.31
CA LEU A 38 0.31 -11.12 0.18
C LEU A 38 1.80 -11.50 0.30
N GLN A 39 2.66 -10.57 0.67
CA GLN A 39 4.10 -10.83 0.87
C GLN A 39 4.34 -11.83 2.01
N HIS A 40 3.66 -11.68 3.15
CA HIS A 40 3.74 -12.65 4.25
C HIS A 40 3.23 -14.02 3.83
N TYR A 41 2.15 -14.09 3.04
CA TYR A 41 1.60 -15.32 2.50
C TYR A 41 2.58 -16.03 1.55
N LEU A 42 3.19 -15.28 0.62
CA LEU A 42 4.21 -15.81 -0.29
C LEU A 42 5.44 -16.33 0.46
N CYS A 43 5.86 -15.63 1.51
CA CYS A 43 6.94 -16.06 2.40
C CYS A 43 6.59 -17.37 3.11
N ALA A 44 5.38 -17.47 3.68
CA ALA A 44 4.89 -18.66 4.36
C ALA A 44 4.76 -19.88 3.41
N MET A 45 4.37 -19.65 2.16
CA MET A 45 4.27 -20.69 1.13
C MET A 45 5.60 -21.11 0.52
N ARG A 46 6.73 -20.49 0.92
CA ARG A 46 8.04 -20.67 0.26
C ARG A 46 7.98 -20.42 -1.25
N GLY A 47 7.09 -19.54 -1.69
CA GLY A 47 6.95 -19.16 -3.09
C GLY A 47 8.11 -18.27 -3.51
N THR A 48 9.24 -18.86 -3.89
CA THR A 48 10.43 -18.13 -4.34
C THR A 48 10.37 -17.78 -5.82
N ASP A 49 9.73 -18.61 -6.65
CA ASP A 49 9.72 -18.42 -8.09
C ASP A 49 8.84 -17.24 -8.51
N ARG A 50 9.44 -16.38 -9.33
CA ARG A 50 8.80 -15.17 -9.87
C ARG A 50 7.52 -15.46 -10.63
N THR A 51 7.50 -16.58 -11.36
CA THR A 51 6.32 -17.07 -12.09
C THR A 51 5.19 -17.43 -11.14
N ILE A 52 5.48 -18.16 -10.06
CA ILE A 52 4.50 -18.53 -9.03
C ILE A 52 3.93 -17.29 -8.33
N LYS A 53 4.79 -16.31 -8.00
CA LYS A 53 4.34 -15.03 -7.41
C LYS A 53 3.41 -14.27 -8.34
N ARG A 54 3.74 -14.21 -9.64
CA ARG A 54 2.89 -13.58 -10.67
C ARG A 54 1.56 -14.33 -10.81
N SER A 55 1.58 -15.65 -10.93
CA SER A 55 0.37 -16.46 -11.04
C SER A 55 -0.53 -16.32 -9.80
N LEU A 56 0.04 -16.26 -8.60
CA LEU A 56 -0.71 -16.01 -7.37
C LEU A 56 -1.30 -14.60 -7.34
N LEU A 57 -0.52 -13.60 -7.74
CA LEU A 57 -1.03 -12.23 -7.86
C LEU A 57 -2.22 -12.18 -8.81
N MET A 58 -2.12 -12.83 -9.97
CA MET A 58 -3.21 -12.93 -10.96
C MET A 58 -4.43 -13.67 -10.39
N HIS A 59 -4.22 -14.74 -9.62
CA HIS A 59 -5.28 -15.54 -9.02
C HIS A 59 -6.09 -14.77 -7.97
N PHE A 60 -5.44 -13.89 -7.19
CA PHE A 60 -6.11 -13.09 -6.18
C PHE A 60 -6.67 -11.75 -6.71
N ARG A 61 -6.65 -11.53 -8.04
CA ARG A 61 -7.30 -10.37 -8.66
C ARG A 61 -8.81 -10.55 -8.63
N ASP A 62 -9.49 -9.58 -8.03
CA ASP A 62 -10.91 -9.35 -8.28
C ASP A 62 -11.07 -8.59 -9.62
N SER A 63 -12.29 -8.56 -10.17
CA SER A 63 -12.61 -7.91 -11.46
C SER A 63 -12.10 -6.46 -11.52
N GLU A 64 -12.25 -5.72 -10.42
CA GLU A 64 -11.84 -4.33 -10.31
C GLU A 64 -10.31 -4.14 -10.39
N LEU A 65 -9.54 -5.04 -9.75
CA LEU A 65 -8.08 -4.98 -9.80
C LEU A 65 -7.57 -5.39 -11.19
N HIS A 66 -8.30 -6.26 -11.90
CA HIS A 66 -7.99 -6.63 -13.27
C HIS A 66 -8.15 -5.45 -14.23
N GLU A 67 -9.25 -4.70 -14.15
CA GLU A 67 -9.50 -3.50 -14.96
C GLU A 67 -8.42 -2.42 -14.75
N VAL A 68 -8.05 -2.14 -13.50
CA VAL A 68 -6.95 -1.23 -13.19
C VAL A 68 -5.64 -1.70 -13.84
N LEU A 69 -5.41 -3.01 -13.90
CA LEU A 69 -4.18 -3.55 -14.47
C LEU A 69 -4.14 -3.55 -16.00
N GLU A 70 -5.30 -3.68 -16.66
CA GLU A 70 -5.41 -3.51 -18.10
C GLU A 70 -5.21 -2.05 -18.52
N THR A 71 -5.64 -1.09 -17.68
CA THR A 71 -5.46 0.35 -17.97
C THR A 71 -4.05 0.85 -17.71
N LEU A 72 -3.23 0.14 -16.93
CA LEU A 72 -1.87 0.55 -16.60
C LEU A 72 -0.86 0.16 -17.69
N PRO A 73 -0.04 1.12 -18.18
CA PRO A 73 1.00 0.84 -19.17
C PRO A 73 2.12 -0.04 -18.57
N ASN A 74 2.76 -0.85 -19.42
CA ASN A 74 3.91 -1.72 -19.08
C ASN A 74 3.62 -2.86 -18.09
N THR A 75 2.36 -3.26 -17.94
CA THR A 75 1.97 -4.38 -17.07
C THR A 75 1.77 -5.72 -17.80
N GLY A 76 1.95 -5.72 -19.13
CA GLY A 76 1.63 -6.83 -20.03
C GLY A 76 2.66 -7.98 -20.12
N GLY A 77 2.15 -9.18 -20.44
CA GLY A 77 2.88 -10.35 -20.96
C GLY A 77 3.88 -11.01 -20.01
N ASP A 78 5.04 -10.38 -19.86
CA ASP A 78 6.24 -10.91 -19.20
C ASP A 78 6.73 -10.05 -18.02
N ALA A 79 6.03 -8.94 -17.72
CA ALA A 79 6.45 -8.04 -16.64
C ALA A 79 6.56 -8.77 -15.29
N ASP A 80 7.57 -8.40 -14.53
CA ASP A 80 7.93 -9.12 -13.35
C ASP A 80 6.98 -8.82 -12.18
N PHE A 81 6.85 -9.75 -11.22
CA PHE A 81 5.98 -9.53 -10.05
C PHE A 81 6.25 -8.17 -9.37
N ASP A 82 7.53 -7.81 -9.25
CA ASP A 82 7.95 -6.56 -8.63
C ASP A 82 7.58 -5.32 -9.47
N GLU A 83 7.63 -5.41 -10.80
CA GLU A 83 7.23 -4.34 -11.72
C GLU A 83 5.72 -4.09 -11.66
N VAL A 84 4.94 -5.16 -11.67
CA VAL A 84 3.47 -5.08 -11.54
C VAL A 84 3.07 -4.48 -10.19
N VAL A 85 3.73 -4.90 -9.10
CA VAL A 85 3.49 -4.31 -7.76
C VAL A 85 3.92 -2.85 -7.73
N SER A 86 5.02 -2.47 -8.37
CA SER A 86 5.47 -1.07 -8.46
C SER A 86 4.48 -0.19 -9.22
N ALA A 87 3.97 -0.65 -10.36
CA ALA A 87 2.95 0.05 -11.13
C ALA A 87 1.65 0.24 -10.33
N LEU A 88 1.22 -0.80 -9.62
CA LEU A 88 0.04 -0.72 -8.76
C LEU A 88 0.26 0.16 -7.54
N ASN A 89 1.45 0.12 -6.93
CA ASN A 89 1.81 1.05 -5.88
C ASN A 89 1.71 2.49 -6.39
N ARG A 90 2.23 2.80 -7.57
CA ARG A 90 2.11 4.15 -8.15
C ARG A 90 0.66 4.55 -8.45
N HIS A 91 -0.19 3.60 -8.83
CA HIS A 91 -1.61 3.86 -9.09
C HIS A 91 -2.41 4.12 -7.81
N PHE A 92 -2.14 3.34 -6.75
CA PHE A 92 -2.87 3.41 -5.49
C PHE A 92 -2.24 4.34 -4.46
N ASP A 93 -0.97 4.72 -4.63
CA ASP A 93 -0.37 5.78 -3.84
C ASP A 93 -1.14 7.06 -4.12
N PRO A 94 -1.74 7.72 -3.11
CA PRO A 94 -2.31 9.03 -3.35
C PRO A 94 -1.18 9.88 -3.93
N GLN A 95 -1.37 10.37 -5.15
CA GLN A 95 -0.58 11.52 -5.61
C GLN A 95 -0.93 12.65 -4.65
N ILE A 96 -0.15 12.76 -3.57
CA ILE A 96 -0.31 13.81 -2.60
C ILE A 96 0.00 15.09 -3.38
N ASN A 97 -1.01 15.93 -3.54
CA ASN A 97 -0.84 17.19 -4.24
C ASN A 97 0.11 18.07 -3.42
N GLN A 98 1.37 18.16 -3.86
CA GLN A 98 2.41 18.93 -3.19
C GLN A 98 1.99 20.39 -2.99
N ASP A 99 1.28 20.98 -3.95
CA ASP A 99 0.80 22.35 -3.87
C ASP A 99 -0.27 22.49 -2.79
N TYR A 100 -1.12 21.49 -2.62
CA TYR A 100 -2.12 21.48 -1.56
C TYR A 100 -1.51 21.37 -0.16
N ASP A 101 -0.49 20.54 0.01
CA ASP A 101 0.21 20.41 1.30
C ASP A 101 1.08 21.63 1.61
N ARG A 102 1.71 22.23 0.59
CA ARG A 102 2.39 23.53 0.72
C ARG A 102 1.40 24.62 1.13
N PHE A 103 0.24 24.67 0.48
CA PHE A 103 -0.81 25.62 0.80
C PHE A 103 -1.30 25.47 2.25
N LYS A 104 -1.52 24.23 2.71
CA LYS A 104 -1.87 23.96 4.12
C LYS A 104 -0.81 24.43 5.10
N LEU A 105 0.47 24.24 4.78
CA LEU A 105 1.57 24.69 5.63
C LEU A 105 1.61 26.22 5.70
N GLN A 106 1.43 26.89 4.56
CA GLN A 106 1.39 28.36 4.48
C GLN A 106 0.16 28.97 5.17
N GLN A 107 -0.95 28.24 5.22
CA GLN A 107 -2.19 28.66 5.87
C GLN A 107 -2.20 28.34 7.38
N ALA A 108 -1.22 27.61 7.91
CA ALA A 108 -1.16 27.29 9.33
C ALA A 108 -0.82 28.55 10.15
N GLU A 109 -1.80 29.05 10.89
CA GLU A 109 -1.67 30.22 11.77
C GLU A 109 -1.93 29.83 13.23
N GLN A 110 -1.15 30.41 14.13
CA GLN A 110 -1.36 30.23 15.57
C GLN A 110 -2.62 30.99 16.00
N THR A 111 -3.50 30.34 16.76
CA THR A 111 -4.69 31.00 17.32
C THR A 111 -4.35 31.80 18.58
N GLU A 112 -5.07 32.90 18.84
CA GLU A 112 -4.76 33.84 19.95
C GLU A 112 -4.76 33.18 21.34
N THR A 113 -5.46 32.07 21.51
CA THR A 113 -5.59 31.32 22.77
C THR A 113 -4.67 30.10 22.87
N GLU A 114 -3.91 29.79 21.82
CA GLU A 114 -3.06 28.61 21.75
C GLU A 114 -1.62 28.91 22.16
N SER A 115 -1.05 28.04 23.01
CA SER A 115 0.37 28.13 23.37
C SER A 115 1.26 27.75 22.20
N ILE A 116 2.45 28.35 22.12
CA ILE A 116 3.46 28.06 21.09
C ILE A 116 3.77 26.56 21.00
N ASP A 117 3.85 25.85 22.13
CA ASP A 117 4.12 24.40 22.15
C ASP A 117 2.99 23.58 21.52
N MET A 118 1.74 24.04 21.67
CA MET A 118 0.56 23.40 21.09
C MET A 118 0.53 23.58 19.57
N PHE A 119 0.93 24.76 19.07
CA PHE A 119 1.01 25.06 17.65
C PHE A 119 2.21 24.40 16.95
N TYR A 120 3.34 24.29 17.64
CA TYR A 120 4.57 23.73 17.06
C TYR A 120 4.43 22.26 16.64
N THR A 121 3.70 21.46 17.41
CA THR A 121 3.52 20.02 17.15
C THR A 121 2.80 19.73 15.81
N PRO A 122 1.61 20.30 15.53
CA PRO A 122 0.95 20.14 14.24
C PRO A 122 1.72 20.77 13.08
N LEU A 123 2.35 21.93 13.28
CA LEU A 123 3.19 22.56 12.24
C LEU A 123 4.35 21.66 11.82
N ARG A 124 5.02 21.02 12.80
CA ARG A 124 6.09 20.05 12.54
C ARG A 124 5.59 18.81 11.80
N LYS A 125 4.38 18.34 12.09
CA LYS A 125 3.75 17.22 11.36
C LYS A 125 3.50 17.60 9.89
N LEU A 126 2.93 18.79 9.63
CA LEU A 126 2.69 19.28 8.27
C LEU A 126 4.00 19.43 7.48
N ALA A 127 5.05 19.99 8.11
CA ALA A 127 6.37 20.12 7.49
C ALA A 127 7.01 18.76 7.18
N SER A 128 6.85 17.77 8.05
CA SER A 128 7.39 16.41 7.83
C SER A 128 6.74 15.71 6.65
N THR A 129 5.42 15.89 6.46
CA THR A 129 4.70 15.36 5.30
C THR A 129 5.23 15.98 4.00
N TRP A 130 5.44 17.29 3.95
CA TRP A 130 5.94 17.99 2.77
C TRP A 130 7.39 17.60 2.41
N VAL A 131 8.30 17.52 3.38
CA VAL A 131 9.72 17.16 3.13
C VAL A 131 9.87 15.75 2.58
N ASN A 132 9.09 14.79 3.08
CA ASN A 132 9.15 13.40 2.60
C ASN A 132 8.72 13.26 1.14
N ILE A 133 7.91 14.19 0.61
CA ILE A 133 7.45 14.15 -0.78
C ILE A 133 8.53 14.71 -1.73
N ASN A 134 9.17 15.82 -1.37
CA ASN A 134 10.23 16.42 -2.21
C ASN A 134 11.46 15.50 -2.38
N GLN A 135 11.73 14.61 -1.42
CA GLN A 135 12.85 13.67 -1.51
C GLN A 135 12.58 12.49 -2.46
N GLN A 136 11.34 12.26 -2.91
CA GLN A 136 11.02 11.19 -3.85
C GLN A 136 11.17 11.59 -5.33
N GLU A 137 11.40 12.87 -5.62
CA GLU A 137 11.60 13.40 -6.99
C GLU A 137 13.08 13.46 -7.44
N GLU A 138 14.04 13.10 -6.58
CA GLU A 138 15.49 13.22 -6.85
C GLU A 138 16.19 11.90 -7.32
N ILE A 139 15.45 10.89 -7.80
CA ILE A 139 16.04 9.63 -8.31
C ILE A 139 15.61 9.33 -9.75
#